data_AF-A0A0F8KNW7-F1
#
_entry.id   AF-A0A0F8KNW7-F1
#
_cell.length_a   1.000
_cell.length_b   1.000
_cell.length_c   1.000
_cell.angle_alpha   90.00
_cell.angle_beta   90.00
_cell.angle_gamma   90.00
#
_symmetry.space_group_name_H-M   'P 1'
#
loop_
_entity.id
_entity.type
_entity.pdbx_description
1 polymer ?
#
loop_
_entity_poly.entity_id
_entity_poly.type
_entity_poly.pdbx_seq_one_letter_code
_entity_poly.pdbx_strand_id
1 'polypeptide(L)'
;MTYRNITTATNAILGRVSGCQHHHINARYGKQRYNNTSKPLDFNQWFLKGIRFYESKGYEFEFINEGNVKMVRICKDGKAKLRTLADFEREYKDYEDTFFL
;
A
#
# COMPACT_ATOMS: atom_id res chain seq x y z
N MET A 1 24.45 30.46 5.32
CA MET A 1 23.98 29.37 6.20
C MET A 1 25.08 29.15 7.23
N THR A 2 24.82 29.43 8.50
CA THR A 2 25.78 29.24 9.60
C THR A 2 25.46 27.92 10.30
N TYR A 3 26.42 26.99 10.29
CA TYR A 3 26.26 25.69 10.94
C TYR A 3 26.86 25.73 12.34
N ARG A 4 26.13 25.21 13.34
CA ARG A 4 26.56 25.26 14.75
C ARG A 4 27.77 24.40 15.06
N ASN A 5 28.03 23.36 14.26
CA ASN A 5 29.22 22.51 14.36
C ASN A 5 29.46 21.77 13.03
N ILE A 6 30.65 21.14 12.92
CA ILE A 6 31.09 20.41 11.72
C ILE A 6 30.11 19.28 11.38
N THR A 7 29.65 18.52 12.37
CA THR A 7 28.68 17.43 12.17
C THR A 7 27.37 17.90 11.53
N THR A 8 26.88 19.08 11.93
CA THR A 8 25.67 19.71 11.37
C THR A 8 25.91 20.14 9.93
N ALA A 9 27.10 20.68 9.63
CA ALA A 9 27.49 21.03 8.27
C ALA A 9 27.60 19.78 7.38
N THR A 10 28.21 18.70 7.88
CA THR A 10 28.34 17.42 7.17
C THR A 10 26.97 16.82 6.88
N ASN A 11 26.07 16.76 7.86
CA ASN A 11 24.72 16.23 7.67
C ASN A 11 23.90 17.06 6.66
N ALA A 12 24.05 18.39 6.68
CA ALA A 12 23.39 19.26 5.71
C ALA A 12 23.92 19.06 4.28
N ILE A 13 25.22 18.83 4.12
CA ILE A 13 25.84 18.51 2.83
C ILE A 13 25.37 17.13 2.35
N LEU A 14 25.40 16.11 3.20
CA LEU A 14 24.94 14.76 2.88
C LEU A 14 23.47 14.74 2.46
N GLY A 15 22.60 15.47 3.16
CA GLY A 15 21.19 15.60 2.80
C GLY A 15 20.98 16.24 1.42
N ARG A 16 21.78 17.27 1.08
CA ARG A 16 21.76 17.88 -0.26
C ARG A 16 22.24 16.93 -1.35
N VAL A 17 23.34 16.22 -1.11
CA VAL A 17 23.89 15.24 -2.05
C VAL A 17 22.86 14.14 -2.33
N SER A 18 22.24 13.60 -1.28
CA SER A 18 21.16 12.61 -1.41
C SER A 18 19.97 13.15 -2.21
N GLY A 19 19.51 14.37 -1.93
CA GLY A 19 18.43 15.02 -2.68
C GLY A 19 18.76 15.20 -4.17
N CYS A 20 19.97 15.64 -4.49
CA CYS A 20 20.44 15.76 -5.88
C CYS A 20 20.52 14.41 -6.60
N GLN A 21 21.00 13.36 -5.90
CA GLN A 21 21.04 12.00 -6.44
C GLN A 21 19.64 11.47 -6.74
N HIS A 22 18.69 11.61 -5.80
CA HIS A 22 17.29 11.22 -6.00
C HIS A 22 16.64 11.94 -7.17
N HIS A 23 16.86 13.26 -7.29
CA HIS A 23 16.34 14.04 -8.41
C HIS A 23 16.94 13.56 -9.74
N HIS A 24 18.25 13.31 -9.81
CA HIS A 24 18.90 12.81 -11.03
C HIS A 24 18.38 11.44 -11.44
N ILE A 25 18.22 10.51 -10.50
CA ILE A 25 17.66 9.18 -10.76
C ILE A 25 16.23 9.31 -11.28
N ASN A 26 15.39 10.11 -10.61
CA ASN A 26 14.00 10.32 -11.01
C ASN A 26 13.85 10.94 -12.40
N ALA A 27 14.71 11.92 -12.73
CA ALA A 27 14.68 12.59 -14.03
C ALA A 27 15.17 11.68 -15.18
N ARG A 28 16.12 10.78 -14.91
CA ARG A 28 16.76 9.95 -15.93
C ARG A 28 16.07 8.61 -16.16
N TYR A 29 15.46 8.04 -15.13
CA TYR A 29 14.87 6.69 -15.18
C TYR A 29 13.37 6.67 -14.83
N GLY A 30 12.72 7.82 -14.66
CA GLY A 30 11.36 7.94 -14.11
C GLY A 30 11.34 7.80 -12.59
N LYS A 31 10.16 7.86 -11.94
CA LYS A 31 10.05 7.64 -10.48
C LYS A 31 10.83 6.38 -10.11
N GLN A 32 11.82 6.53 -9.24
CA GLN A 32 12.57 5.42 -8.69
C GLN A 32 11.56 4.46 -8.06
N ARG A 33 11.26 3.35 -8.76
CA ARG A 33 10.61 2.21 -8.15
C ARG A 33 11.56 1.82 -7.03
N TYR A 34 11.19 2.12 -5.80
CA TYR A 34 11.90 1.54 -4.67
C TYR A 34 11.89 0.04 -4.96
N ASN A 35 13.06 -0.57 -5.05
CA ASN A 35 13.17 -2.02 -4.98
C ASN A 35 12.66 -2.39 -3.58
N ASN A 36 11.34 -2.42 -3.41
CA ASN A 36 10.69 -3.12 -2.33
C ASN A 36 11.19 -4.55 -2.51
N THR A 37 12.17 -4.91 -1.68
CA THR A 37 12.70 -6.27 -1.60
C THR A 37 11.60 -7.23 -1.13
N SER A 38 10.57 -6.68 -0.49
CA SER A 38 9.30 -7.28 -0.20
C SER A 38 8.53 -7.56 -1.50
N LYS A 39 8.10 -8.80 -1.69
CA LYS A 39 7.12 -9.16 -2.72
C LYS A 39 5.74 -8.63 -2.31
N PRO A 40 4.82 -8.40 -3.27
CA PRO A 40 3.40 -8.24 -2.93
C PRO A 40 2.94 -9.44 -2.09
N LEU A 41 2.04 -9.17 -1.15
CA LEU A 41 1.40 -10.20 -0.34
C LEU A 41 0.55 -11.07 -1.25
N ASP A 42 0.50 -12.37 -1.00
CA ASP A 42 -0.45 -13.24 -1.70
C ASP A 42 -1.90 -12.79 -1.44
N PHE A 43 -2.82 -13.08 -2.38
CA PHE A 43 -4.23 -12.69 -2.30
C PHE A 43 -4.86 -12.92 -0.92
N ASN A 44 -4.71 -14.12 -0.36
CA ASN A 44 -5.29 -14.45 0.94
C ASN A 44 -4.72 -13.59 2.08
N GLN A 45 -3.42 -13.29 2.05
CA GLN A 45 -2.77 -12.46 3.04
C GLN A 45 -3.19 -10.99 2.90
N TRP A 46 -3.23 -10.49 1.66
CA TRP A 46 -3.71 -9.14 1.35
C TRP A 46 -5.16 -8.96 1.79
N PHE A 47 -6.02 -9.92 1.45
CA PHE A 47 -7.44 -9.91 1.74
C PHE A 47 -7.73 -9.95 3.25
N LEU A 48 -7.12 -10.89 3.98
CA LEU A 48 -7.27 -10.98 5.45
C LEU A 48 -6.72 -9.74 6.17
N LYS A 49 -5.59 -9.20 5.71
CA LYS A 49 -5.02 -7.97 6.27
C LYS A 49 -5.94 -6.78 6.05
N GLY A 50 -6.54 -6.69 4.86
CA GLY A 50 -7.56 -5.68 4.53
C GLY A 50 -8.77 -5.77 5.45
N ILE A 51 -9.33 -6.98 5.61
CA ILE A 51 -10.47 -7.22 6.51
C ILE A 51 -10.14 -6.76 7.93
N ARG A 52 -9.04 -7.22 8.52
CA ARG A 52 -8.64 -6.85 9.89
C ARG A 52 -8.48 -5.35 10.09
N PHE A 53 -7.93 -4.67 9.08
CA PHE A 53 -7.78 -3.21 9.12
C PHE A 53 -9.11 -2.46 9.09
N TYR A 54 -10.09 -2.97 8.36
CA TYR A 54 -11.43 -2.38 8.34
C TYR A 54 -12.26 -2.80 9.56
N GLU A 55 -12.08 -4.00 10.10
CA GLU A 55 -12.65 -4.40 11.39
C GLU A 55 -12.20 -3.46 12.50
N SER A 56 -10.91 -3.08 12.55
CA SER A 56 -10.42 -2.09 13.52
C SER A 56 -11.02 -0.69 13.34
N LYS A 57 -11.73 -0.44 12.23
CA LYS A 57 -12.46 0.81 11.93
C LYS A 57 -13.98 0.67 12.10
N GLY A 58 -14.43 -0.43 12.71
CA GLY A 58 -15.84 -0.71 12.98
C GLY A 58 -16.63 -1.22 11.77
N TYR A 59 -15.96 -1.80 10.78
CA TYR A 59 -16.65 -2.55 9.72
C TYR A 59 -16.86 -4.00 10.15
N GLU A 60 -18.02 -4.55 9.84
CA GLU A 60 -18.33 -5.96 10.05
C GLU A 60 -18.34 -6.68 8.69
N PHE A 61 -17.79 -7.88 8.66
CA PHE A 61 -17.69 -8.69 7.45
C PHE A 61 -18.43 -10.02 7.66
N GLU A 62 -19.38 -10.31 6.79
CA GLU A 62 -20.11 -11.56 6.77
C GLU A 62 -19.80 -12.31 5.47
N PHE A 63 -19.27 -13.53 5.60
CA PHE A 63 -18.98 -14.39 4.47
C PHE A 63 -20.20 -15.22 4.11
N ILE A 64 -20.72 -15.00 2.90
CA ILE A 64 -21.91 -15.68 2.40
C ILE A 64 -21.45 -16.61 1.28
N ASN A 65 -21.72 -17.90 1.43
CA ASN A 65 -21.50 -18.89 0.39
C ASN A 65 -22.86 -19.27 -0.20
N GLU A 66 -23.12 -18.86 -1.43
CA GLU A 66 -24.35 -19.20 -2.15
C GLU A 66 -24.00 -20.03 -3.39
N GLY A 67 -24.12 -21.35 -3.27
CA GLY A 67 -23.68 -22.30 -4.30
C GLY A 67 -22.19 -22.16 -4.60
N ASN A 68 -21.86 -21.81 -5.85
CA ASN A 68 -20.48 -21.62 -6.31
C ASN A 68 -19.96 -20.18 -6.13
N VAL A 69 -20.80 -19.25 -5.66
CA VAL A 69 -20.43 -17.84 -5.52
C VAL A 69 -20.09 -17.55 -4.07
N LYS A 70 -18.89 -17.01 -3.85
CA LYS A 70 -18.47 -16.50 -2.54
C LYS A 70 -18.67 -14.99 -2.52
N MET A 71 -19.46 -14.53 -1.56
CA MET A 71 -19.77 -13.13 -1.34
C MET A 71 -19.30 -12.68 0.04
N VAL A 72 -19.02 -11.40 0.15
CA VAL A 72 -18.66 -10.72 1.39
C VAL A 72 -19.63 -9.56 1.54
N ARG A 73 -20.47 -9.63 2.57
CA ARG A 73 -21.27 -8.50 3.00
C ARG A 73 -20.42 -7.67 3.95
N ILE A 74 -20.31 -6.39 3.65
CA ILE A 74 -19.56 -5.41 4.44
C ILE A 74 -20.58 -4.46 5.06
N CYS A 75 -20.67 -4.45 6.38
CA CYS A 75 -21.60 -3.62 7.14
C CYS A 75 -20.86 -2.55 7.92
N LYS A 76 -21.38 -1.33 7.93
CA LYS A 76 -20.95 -0.26 8.83
C LYS A 76 -22.07 0.74 9.04
N ASP A 77 -22.32 1.13 10.29
CA ASP A 77 -23.30 2.16 10.66
C ASP A 77 -24.68 1.94 10.01
N GLY A 78 -25.14 0.68 9.98
CA GLY A 78 -26.43 0.28 9.39
C GLY A 78 -26.45 0.26 7.85
N LYS A 79 -25.34 0.57 7.17
CA LYS A 79 -25.20 0.44 5.71
C LYS A 79 -24.49 -0.86 5.37
N ALA A 80 -25.12 -1.68 4.54
CA ALA A 80 -24.54 -2.91 4.02
C ALA A 80 -24.19 -2.77 2.53
N LYS A 81 -23.01 -3.24 2.15
CA LYS A 81 -22.61 -3.40 0.75
C LYS A 81 -22.24 -4.86 0.51
N LEU A 82 -22.77 -5.43 -0.55
CA LEU A 82 -22.42 -6.78 -0.98
C LEU A 82 -21.32 -6.70 -2.03
N ARG A 83 -20.29 -7.52 -1.89
CA ARG A 83 -19.23 -7.69 -2.87
C ARG A 83 -18.98 -9.16 -3.13
N THR A 84 -18.54 -9.48 -4.34
CA THR A 84 -18.14 -10.85 -4.69
C THR A 84 -16.64 -11.03 -4.50
N LEU A 85 -16.19 -12.27 -4.35
CA LEU A 85 -14.76 -12.59 -4.33
C LEU A 85 -14.03 -12.07 -5.58
N ALA A 86 -14.67 -12.15 -6.75
CA ALA A 86 -14.14 -11.65 -8.02
C ALA A 86 -13.87 -10.14 -8.02
N ASP A 87 -14.66 -9.37 -7.26
CA ASP A 87 -14.40 -7.94 -7.09
C ASP A 87 -13.09 -7.71 -6.31
N PHE A 88 -12.80 -8.54 -5.31
CA PHE A 88 -11.57 -8.45 -4.52
C PHE A 88 -10.35 -8.94 -5.32
N GLU A 89 -10.51 -9.97 -6.15
CA GLU A 89 -9.45 -10.43 -7.06
C GLU A 89 -9.05 -9.35 -8.06
N ARG A 90 -10.01 -8.56 -8.55
CA ARG A 90 -9.74 -7.41 -9.43
C ARG A 90 -8.95 -6.31 -8.71
N GLU A 91 -9.37 -5.94 -7.50
CA GLU A 91 -8.64 -4.95 -6.69
C GLU A 91 -7.25 -5.46 -6.28
N TYR A 92 -7.09 -6.76 -6.07
CA TYR A 92 -5.80 -7.37 -5.77
C TYR A 92 -4.84 -7.28 -6.96
N LYS A 93 -5.33 -7.45 -8.18
CA LYS A 93 -4.52 -7.25 -9.39
C LYS A 93 -4.02 -5.82 -9.51
N ASP A 94 -4.88 -4.84 -9.24
CA ASP A 94 -4.48 -3.43 -9.19
C ASP A 94 -3.44 -3.18 -8.07
N TYR A 95 -3.60 -3.84 -6.92
CA TYR A 95 -2.60 -3.81 -5.84
C TYR A 95 -1.25 -4.39 -6.30
N GLU A 96 -1.21 -5.53 -6.98
CA GLU A 96 0.04 -6.10 -7.50
C GLU A 96 0.72 -5.16 -8.51
N ASP A 97 -0.05 -4.58 -9.43
CA ASP A 97 0.46 -3.66 -10.45
C ASP A 97 1.00 -2.35 -9.84
N THR A 98 0.34 -1.85 -8.79
CA THR A 98 0.75 -0.61 -8.10
C THR A 98 1.77 -0.81 -6.98
N PHE A 99 1.91 -2.02 -6.44
CA PHE A 99 2.88 -2.31 -5.36
C PHE A 99 4.33 -2.05 -5.79
N PHE A 100 4.61 -2.13 -7.09
CA PHE A 100 5.92 -1.86 -7.68
C PHE A 100 6.08 -0.43 -8.25
N LEU A 101 5.09 0.46 -8.10
CA LEU A 101 5.10 1.85 -8.61
C LEU A 101 5.30 2.88 -7.48
#